data_AF-D9WII7-F1
#
_entry.id   AF-D9WII7-F1
#
_cell.length_a   1.000
_cell.length_b   1.000
_cell.length_c   1.000
_cell.angle_alpha   90.00
_cell.angle_beta   90.00
_cell.angle_gamma   90.00
#
_symmetry.space_group_name_H-M   'P 1'
#
loop_
_entity.id
_entity.type
_entity.pdbx_description
1 polymer ?
#
loop_
_entity_poly.entity_id
_entity_poly.type
_entity_poly.pdbx_seq_one_letter_code
_entity_poly.pdbx_strand_id
1 'polypeptide(L)'
;MTGKAGSVPLPPCPLPWHRRMPEGAARHISEAHMETPESFDKELCDLVTDFAPRLFAVVQEYDVEPGLRDGAIAAWGLVFDDGAVRVTSVDGTRQLSLKSPERATWYFGRRTDDSIHATRLVWLPPSRAATFDRAEPS
;
A
#
# COMPACT_ATOMS: atom_id res chain seq x y z
N MET A 1 -57.44 -19.33 -18.78
CA MET A 1 -57.10 -17.95 -19.19
C MET A 1 -55.64 -17.74 -18.78
N THR A 2 -54.70 -18.03 -19.69
CA THR A 2 -53.90 -17.03 -20.47
C THR A 2 -52.87 -16.33 -19.59
N GLY A 3 -51.56 -16.38 -19.82
CA GLY A 3 -50.81 -16.92 -20.95
C GLY A 3 -49.31 -17.01 -20.64
N LYS A 4 -48.62 -17.81 -21.46
CA LYS A 4 -47.16 -17.92 -21.53
C LYS A 4 -46.57 -16.60 -22.05
N ALA A 5 -45.56 -16.05 -21.39
CA ALA A 5 -44.65 -15.08 -21.97
C ALA A 5 -43.39 -15.82 -22.43
N GLY A 6 -43.29 -16.05 -23.74
CA GLY A 6 -42.08 -16.53 -24.39
C GLY A 6 -41.05 -15.41 -24.47
N SER A 7 -39.83 -15.69 -24.04
CA SER A 7 -38.69 -14.80 -24.26
C SER A 7 -38.26 -14.92 -25.73
N VAL A 8 -38.36 -13.81 -26.46
CA VAL A 8 -37.89 -13.67 -27.85
C VAL A 8 -36.48 -13.08 -27.80
N PRO A 9 -35.46 -13.70 -28.42
CA PRO A 9 -34.12 -13.11 -28.48
C PRO A 9 -34.08 -11.96 -29.50
N LEU A 10 -33.52 -10.83 -29.08
CA LEU A 10 -33.27 -9.66 -29.93
C LEU A 10 -32.21 -9.99 -31.00
N PRO A 11 -32.30 -9.42 -32.22
CA PRO A 11 -31.29 -9.60 -33.25
C PRO A 11 -30.01 -8.82 -32.90
N PRO A 12 -28.81 -9.34 -33.22
CA PRO A 12 -27.57 -8.60 -33.02
C PRO A 12 -27.49 -7.43 -34.01
N CYS A 13 -27.18 -6.24 -33.48
CA CYS A 13 -26.85 -5.05 -34.25
C CYS A 13 -25.67 -5.33 -35.20
N PRO A 14 -25.77 -5.02 -36.50
CA PRO A 14 -24.66 -5.20 -37.44
C PRO A 14 -23.62 -4.09 -37.26
N LEU A 15 -22.38 -4.46 -36.91
CA LEU A 15 -21.24 -3.55 -36.85
C LEU A 15 -20.72 -3.22 -38.28
N PRO A 16 -20.12 -2.03 -38.49
CA PRO A 16 -19.90 -1.44 -39.81
C PRO A 16 -18.54 -1.81 -40.41
N TRP A 17 -18.19 -3.09 -40.50
CA TRP A 17 -16.87 -3.51 -40.98
C TRP A 17 -16.86 -4.30 -42.30
N HIS A 18 -17.93 -4.26 -43.10
CA HIS A 18 -17.84 -4.77 -44.49
C HIS A 18 -17.06 -3.81 -45.41
N ARG A 19 -15.75 -3.72 -45.21
CA ARG A 19 -14.78 -3.39 -46.26
C ARG A 19 -14.13 -4.70 -46.66
N ARG A 20 -14.49 -5.18 -47.86
CA ARG A 20 -13.91 -6.34 -48.53
C ARG A 20 -12.37 -6.27 -48.50
N MET A 21 -11.74 -7.13 -47.70
CA MET A 21 -10.29 -7.35 -47.70
C MET A 21 -9.94 -8.47 -48.68
N PRO A 22 -8.84 -8.35 -49.44
CA PRO A 22 -8.38 -9.39 -50.36
C PRO A 22 -7.87 -10.61 -49.59
N GLU A 23 -8.22 -11.81 -50.08
CA GLU A 23 -7.63 -13.09 -49.69
C GLU A 23 -6.10 -13.01 -49.81
N GLY A 24 -5.39 -13.24 -48.70
CA GLY A 24 -3.92 -13.38 -48.74
C GLY A 24 -3.10 -12.71 -47.65
N ALA A 25 -3.69 -12.21 -46.56
CA ALA A 25 -2.93 -11.70 -45.41
C ALA A 25 -3.34 -12.40 -44.10
N ALA A 26 -3.34 -13.74 -44.12
CA ALA A 26 -3.20 -14.49 -42.88
C ALA A 26 -1.78 -14.28 -42.37
N ARG A 27 -1.62 -13.49 -41.29
CA ARG A 27 -0.66 -13.73 -40.20
C ARG A 27 -0.81 -12.67 -39.10
N HIS A 28 -1.30 -13.15 -37.96
CA HIS A 28 -0.72 -12.87 -36.65
C HIS A 28 -0.65 -11.40 -36.20
N ILE A 29 -1.75 -10.94 -35.60
CA ILE A 29 -1.66 -10.30 -34.28
C ILE A 29 -2.93 -10.67 -33.51
N SER A 30 -2.98 -11.93 -33.08
CA SER A 30 -3.73 -12.27 -31.89
C SER A 30 -3.05 -11.52 -30.75
N GLU A 31 -3.73 -10.54 -30.20
CA GLU A 31 -3.42 -9.87 -28.93
C GLU A 31 -3.59 -10.90 -27.79
N ALA A 32 -2.76 -11.94 -27.80
CA ALA A 32 -2.44 -12.64 -26.59
C ALA A 32 -1.52 -11.69 -25.84
N HIS A 33 -2.07 -10.91 -24.92
CA HIS A 33 -1.32 -10.43 -23.75
C HIS A 33 -0.75 -11.70 -23.12
N MET A 34 0.46 -12.07 -23.53
CA MET A 34 1.17 -13.19 -22.96
C MET A 34 1.66 -12.65 -21.62
N GLU A 35 0.83 -12.80 -20.59
CA GLU A 35 1.14 -12.47 -19.20
C GLU A 35 2.32 -13.35 -18.78
N THR A 36 3.52 -12.88 -19.04
CA THR A 36 4.70 -13.52 -18.47
C THR A 36 4.67 -13.28 -16.96
N PRO A 37 5.17 -14.23 -16.15
CA PRO A 37 5.29 -14.03 -14.71
C PRO A 37 6.00 -12.72 -14.35
N GLU A 38 6.99 -12.32 -15.16
CA GLU A 38 7.70 -11.05 -14.99
C GLU A 38 6.82 -9.80 -15.20
N SER A 39 5.83 -9.86 -16.10
CA SER A 39 4.85 -8.78 -16.28
C SER A 39 3.92 -8.67 -15.08
N PHE A 40 3.44 -9.81 -14.59
CA PHE A 40 2.56 -9.85 -13.44
C PHE A 40 3.28 -9.44 -12.14
N ASP A 41 4.52 -9.88 -11.94
CA ASP A 41 5.36 -9.47 -10.81
C ASP A 41 5.58 -7.94 -10.81
N LYS A 42 5.80 -7.35 -11.99
CA LYS A 42 5.90 -5.90 -12.12
C LYS A 42 4.59 -5.21 -11.71
N GLU A 43 3.44 -5.71 -12.19
CA GLU A 43 2.14 -5.16 -11.82
C GLU A 43 1.88 -5.24 -10.31
N LEU A 44 2.27 -6.34 -9.66
CA LEU A 44 2.18 -6.48 -8.21
C LEU A 44 3.11 -5.51 -7.48
N CYS A 45 4.33 -5.31 -7.96
CA CYS A 45 5.25 -4.32 -7.39
C CYS A 45 4.74 -2.88 -7.52
N ASP A 46 4.16 -2.54 -8.68
CA ASP A 46 3.52 -1.24 -8.91
C ASP A 46 2.33 -1.07 -7.95
N LEU A 47 1.48 -2.11 -7.83
CA LEU A 47 0.35 -2.13 -6.89
C LEU A 47 0.80 -1.90 -5.44
N VAL A 48 1.80 -2.63 -4.97
CA VAL A 48 2.32 -2.47 -3.60
C VAL A 48 2.85 -1.06 -3.38
N THR A 49 3.53 -0.49 -4.37
CA THR A 49 4.09 0.86 -4.28
C THR A 49 2.97 1.92 -4.23
N ASP A 50 1.92 1.75 -5.05
CA ASP A 50 0.78 2.68 -5.10
C ASP A 50 -0.03 2.69 -3.79
N PHE A 51 -0.15 1.54 -3.14
CA PHE A 51 -0.94 1.38 -1.91
C PHE A 51 -0.08 1.28 -0.63
N ALA A 52 1.23 1.55 -0.73
CA ALA A 52 2.14 1.47 0.42
C ALA A 52 1.73 2.49 1.51
N PRO A 53 1.49 2.05 2.76
CA PRO A 53 1.24 2.98 3.85
C PRO A 53 2.46 3.87 4.09
N ARG A 54 2.22 5.12 4.53
CA ARG A 54 3.31 6.02 4.93
C ARG A 54 3.85 5.59 6.29
N LEU A 55 5.16 5.38 6.37
CA LEU A 55 5.85 5.00 7.60
C LEU A 55 6.40 6.24 8.33
N PHE A 56 6.27 6.25 9.66
CA PHE A 56 6.93 7.20 10.54
C PHE A 56 7.51 6.52 11.78
N ALA A 57 8.49 7.16 12.40
CA ALA A 57 9.01 6.82 13.71
C ALA A 57 8.49 7.83 14.74
N VAL A 58 8.23 7.33 15.95
CA VAL A 58 8.06 8.17 17.14
C VAL A 58 9.40 8.21 17.86
N VAL A 59 10.02 9.39 17.90
CA VAL A 59 11.33 9.60 18.53
C VAL A 59 11.15 10.35 19.83
N GLN A 60 11.70 9.80 20.91
CA GLN A 60 11.84 10.46 22.20
C GLN A 60 13.20 11.14 22.27
N GLU A 61 13.24 12.40 22.71
CA GLU A 61 14.46 13.13 23.01
C GLU A 61 14.61 13.23 24.53
N TYR A 62 15.80 12.92 25.04
CA TYR A 62 16.13 12.96 26.45
C TYR A 62 17.53 13.56 26.67
N ASP A 63 17.76 14.14 27.84
CA ASP A 63 19.08 14.61 28.23
C ASP A 63 19.86 13.44 28.83
N VAL A 64 21.07 13.18 28.31
CA VAL A 64 22.00 12.20 28.89
C VAL A 64 22.91 12.84 29.93
N GLU A 65 23.26 14.10 29.71
CA GLU A 65 24.01 14.98 30.61
C GLU A 65 23.48 16.42 30.43
N PRO A 66 23.68 17.33 31.40
CA PRO A 66 23.23 18.72 31.26
C PRO A 66 23.76 19.38 29.98
N GLY A 67 22.85 19.66 29.03
CA GLY A 67 23.17 20.28 27.74
C GLY A 67 23.52 19.30 26.61
N LEU A 68 23.57 17.98 26.88
CA LEU A 68 23.76 16.94 25.88
C LEU A 68 22.47 16.14 25.69
N ARG A 69 21.90 16.25 24.48
CA ARG A 69 20.67 15.57 24.08
C ARG A 69 20.97 14.33 23.27
N ASP A 70 20.19 13.28 23.50
CA ASP A 70 20.14 12.06 22.72
C ASP A 70 18.69 11.73 22.33
N GLY A 71 18.52 10.78 21.41
CA GLY A 71 17.21 10.37 20.92
C GLY A 71 17.10 8.87 20.69
N ALA A 72 15.95 8.31 21.08
CA ALA A 72 15.63 6.90 20.85
C ALA A 72 14.30 6.76 20.10
N ILE A 73 14.22 5.75 19.24
CA ILE A 73 12.96 5.37 18.59
C ILE A 73 12.14 4.60 19.63
N ALA A 74 10.99 5.16 19.99
CA ALA A 74 10.07 4.54 20.93
C ALA A 74 9.06 3.63 20.23
N ALA A 75 8.68 3.97 18.99
CA ALA A 75 7.71 3.23 18.21
C ALA A 75 7.83 3.49 16.71
N TRP A 76 7.26 2.59 15.94
CA TRP A 76 7.03 2.72 14.50
C TRP A 76 5.54 2.83 14.22
N GLY A 77 5.16 3.66 13.25
CA GLY A 77 3.79 3.90 12.89
C GLY A 77 3.54 3.88 11.38
N LEU A 78 2.43 3.27 10.99
CA LEU A 78 1.92 3.20 9.63
C LEU A 78 0.67 4.06 9.51
N VAL A 79 0.60 4.89 8.48
CA VAL A 79 -0.63 5.60 8.08
C VAL A 79 -1.11 5.03 6.76
N PHE A 80 -2.29 4.42 6.81
CA PHE A 80 -2.97 3.85 5.66
C PHE A 80 -3.73 4.94 4.89
N ASP A 81 -4.05 4.65 3.63
CA ASP A 81 -4.73 5.60 2.74
C ASP A 81 -6.16 5.95 3.22
N ASP A 82 -6.79 5.06 3.98
CA ASP A 82 -8.08 5.31 4.65
C ASP A 82 -7.98 6.25 5.88
N GLY A 83 -6.77 6.75 6.19
CA GLY A 83 -6.47 7.60 7.33
C GLY A 83 -6.32 6.85 8.66
N ALA A 84 -6.45 5.51 8.68
CA ALA A 84 -6.17 4.73 9.86
C ALA A 84 -4.67 4.78 10.20
N VAL A 85 -4.36 4.87 11.49
CA VAL A 85 -2.99 4.87 11.99
C VAL A 85 -2.79 3.67 12.90
N ARG A 86 -1.73 2.90 12.65
CA ARG A 86 -1.28 1.79 13.50
C ARG A 86 0.10 2.10 14.01
N VAL A 87 0.31 2.01 15.32
CA VAL A 87 1.60 2.30 15.95
C VAL A 87 1.99 1.16 16.87
N THR A 88 3.22 0.67 16.74
CA THR A 88 3.77 -0.43 17.53
C THR A 88 5.05 0.04 18.20
N SER A 89 5.19 -0.14 19.51
CA SER A 89 6.42 0.16 20.22
C SER A 89 7.57 -0.73 19.78
N VAL A 90 8.82 -0.26 19.90
CA VAL A 90 10.01 -1.01 19.45
C VAL A 90 10.20 -2.33 20.21
N ASP A 91 9.74 -2.40 21.45
CA ASP A 91 9.73 -3.60 22.28
C ASP A 91 8.54 -4.54 21.98
N GLY A 92 7.64 -4.13 21.07
CA GLY A 92 6.43 -4.87 20.70
C GLY A 92 5.34 -4.92 21.78
N THR A 93 5.54 -4.32 22.95
CA THR A 93 4.62 -4.46 24.09
C THR A 93 3.34 -3.64 23.96
N ARG A 94 3.36 -2.59 23.14
CA ARG A 94 2.23 -1.68 22.92
C ARG A 94 1.89 -1.60 21.44
N GLN A 95 0.60 -1.79 21.15
CA GLN A 95 0.02 -1.55 19.83
C GLN A 95 -1.15 -0.60 19.97
N LEU A 96 -1.18 0.43 19.12
CA LEU A 96 -2.20 1.48 19.14
C LEU A 96 -2.89 1.57 17.79
N SER A 97 -4.20 1.76 17.82
CA SER A 97 -5.05 2.14 16.69
C SER A 97 -5.49 3.59 16.89
N LEU A 98 -5.02 4.50 16.06
CA LEU A 98 -5.26 5.94 16.18
C LEU A 98 -5.93 6.49 14.91
N LYS A 99 -6.54 7.67 15.04
CA LYS A 99 -7.13 8.43 13.94
C LYS A 99 -6.22 9.53 13.37
N SER A 100 -5.09 9.80 14.04
CA SER A 100 -4.07 10.74 13.56
C SER A 100 -2.72 10.38 14.18
N PRO A 101 -1.63 10.56 13.43
CA PRO A 101 -0.28 10.20 13.88
C PRO A 101 0.20 11.10 15.03
N GLU A 102 -0.23 12.35 15.10
CA GLU A 102 0.10 13.31 16.17
C GLU A 102 -0.32 12.80 17.54
N ARG A 103 -1.36 11.98 17.63
CA ARG A 103 -1.78 11.39 18.90
C ARG A 103 -0.76 10.41 19.47
N ALA A 104 0.13 9.85 18.65
CA ALA A 104 1.16 8.93 19.11
C ALA A 104 2.15 9.61 20.07
N THR A 105 2.47 10.89 19.86
CA THR A 105 3.41 11.62 20.73
C THR A 105 2.91 11.70 22.17
N TRP A 106 1.59 11.77 22.40
CA TRP A 106 1.01 11.76 23.73
C TRP A 106 1.20 10.41 24.46
N TYR A 107 1.08 9.29 23.75
CA TYR A 107 1.23 7.95 24.35
C TYR A 107 2.69 7.61 24.67
N PHE A 108 3.62 8.18 23.90
CA PHE A 108 5.05 7.90 24.05
C PHE A 108 5.81 9.05 24.74
N GLY A 109 5.21 10.23 24.93
CA GLY A 109 5.88 11.37 25.58
C GLY A 109 5.76 11.42 27.10
N ARG A 110 4.97 10.54 27.72
CA ARG A 110 4.76 10.54 29.17
C ARG A 110 5.51 9.37 29.82
N ARG A 111 6.76 9.61 30.24
CA ARG A 111 7.43 8.78 31.25
C ARG A 111 7.32 9.44 32.62
N THR A 112 7.45 8.62 33.66
CA THR A 112 7.33 9.01 35.07
C THR A 112 8.60 9.70 35.60
N ASP A 113 9.73 9.47 34.94
CA ASP A 113 10.96 10.22 35.13
C ASP A 113 10.99 11.38 34.12
N ASP A 114 11.15 12.62 34.59
CA ASP A 114 11.22 13.88 33.81
C ASP A 114 12.41 13.95 32.82
N SER A 115 12.95 12.79 32.40
CA SER A 115 14.08 12.64 31.49
C SER A 115 13.70 12.87 30.02
N ILE A 116 12.43 12.71 29.64
CA ILE A 116 11.97 13.00 28.28
C ILE A 116 11.64 14.48 28.15
N HIS A 117 12.35 15.17 27.25
CA HIS A 117 12.13 16.59 26.98
C HIS A 117 11.24 16.85 25.76
N ALA A 118 11.24 15.95 24.78
CA ALA A 118 10.36 16.06 23.62
C ALA A 118 10.01 14.69 23.03
N THR A 119 8.90 14.65 22.30
CA THR A 119 8.54 13.49 21.48
C THR A 119 8.08 13.99 20.12
N ARG A 120 8.69 13.47 19.06
CA ARG A 120 8.49 13.93 17.68
C ARG A 120 8.12 12.79 16.76
N LEU A 121 7.46 13.15 15.67
CA LEU A 121 7.22 12.24 14.56
C LEU A 121 8.26 12.51 13.47
N VAL A 122 8.92 11.46 13.01
CA VAL A 122 9.88 11.52 11.91
C VAL A 122 9.35 10.64 10.78
N TRP A 123 9.07 11.26 9.63
CA TRP A 123 8.49 10.56 8.48
C TRP A 123 9.57 10.01 7.57
N LEU A 124 9.39 8.77 7.13
CA LEU A 124 10.17 8.25 6.01
C LEU A 124 9.58 8.76 4.69
N PRO A 125 10.41 8.91 3.65
CA PRO A 125 9.89 9.13 2.31
C PRO A 125 8.97 7.96 1.92
N PRO A 126 7.93 8.19 1.10
CA PRO A 126 7.14 7.11 0.54
C PRO A 126 8.04 6.09 -0.15
N SER A 127 7.77 4.80 0.06
CA SER A 127 8.44 3.72 -0.67
C SER A 127 8.17 3.91 -2.16
N ARG A 128 9.23 3.87 -2.98
CA ARG A 128 9.14 3.99 -4.45
C ARG A 128 9.58 2.72 -5.18
N ALA A 129 9.83 1.66 -4.42
CA ALA A 129 10.30 0.40 -4.92
C ALA A 129 9.73 -0.71 -4.04
N ALA A 130 9.16 -1.71 -4.69
CA ALA A 130 8.83 -3.00 -4.12
C ALA A 130 9.64 -4.07 -4.87
N THR A 131 9.98 -5.13 -4.16
CA THR A 131 10.64 -6.31 -4.74
C THR A 131 10.08 -7.54 -4.04
N PHE A 132 9.99 -8.64 -4.77
CA PHE A 132 9.77 -9.93 -4.14
C PHE A 132 11.01 -10.36 -3.37
N ASP A 133 10.80 -10.98 -2.22
CA ASP A 133 11.85 -11.73 -1.56
C ASP A 133 12.07 -13.03 -2.35
N ARG A 134 13.28 -13.24 -2.86
CA ARG A 134 13.63 -14.50 -3.51
C ARG A 134 13.99 -15.49 -2.41
N ALA A 135 13.00 -16.11 -1.81
CA ALA A 135 13.22 -17.30 -1.02
C ALA A 135 13.56 -18.45 -1.98
N GLU A 136 14.85 -18.76 -2.13
CA GLU A 136 15.26 -20.03 -2.74
C GLU A 136 14.64 -21.17 -1.90
N PRO A 137 13.91 -22.12 -2.49
CA PRO A 137 13.41 -23.27 -1.76
C PRO A 137 14.60 -24.09 -1.25
N SER A 138 14.74 -24.16 0.08
CA SER A 138 15.73 -25.00 0.77
C SER A 138 15.50 -26.48 0.55
#